data_AF-A0A7S4SVT1-F1
#
_entry.id   AF-A0A7S4SVT1-F1
#
_cell.length_a   1.000
_cell.length_b   1.000
_cell.length_c   1.000
_cell.angle_alpha   90.00
_cell.angle_beta   90.00
_cell.angle_gamma   90.00
#
_symmetry.space_group_name_H-M   'P 1'
#
loop_
_entity.id
_entity.type
_entity.pdbx_description
1 polymer ?
#
loop_
_entity_poly.entity_id
_entity_poly.type
_entity_poly.pdbx_seq_one_letter_code
_entity_poly.pdbx_strand_id
1 'polypeptide(L)'
;NYIMLSSSSRILLRTASRVGGRTALRAFAARTATTTSPSPKILSDTVQSRFNYGQVAFKSTVAHDTMAPRDEYNVSSTITGADACNQVGIDSLGITNPTTIYRNMTYQQFFEHETTNNEGKVAHAEYGDTFCVDTGKFTGRSPKDKWLVKNIGSESDQNIWWGNVNQPTTPEVFKELYDKAVAHFNTLDKCYVFDGFCGASPSSQRKVRFVHEMAWPSHFVTNMFIRPENYEQLDNFTPDFTVINACSQVNEEWEKHNLNSDVAVVFNIEERKAVIFGTWYGGENKKGIFSLMNYWLPMQDPPQVSRLFKNETVTLQRCRGHDVINKRLF
;
A
#
# COMPACT_ATOMS: atom_id res chain seq x y z
N ASN A 1 -26.83 42.48 -10.82
CA ASN A 1 -27.40 41.13 -10.60
C ASN A 1 -26.35 40.07 -10.90
N TYR A 2 -25.48 39.83 -9.91
CA TYR A 2 -24.56 38.69 -9.86
C TYR A 2 -25.35 37.46 -9.43
N ILE A 3 -25.18 36.33 -10.13
CA ILE A 3 -25.47 35.00 -9.60
C ILE A 3 -24.23 34.15 -9.85
N MET A 4 -23.39 34.08 -8.81
CA MET A 4 -22.34 33.07 -8.65
C MET A 4 -23.01 31.79 -8.16
N LEU A 5 -22.97 30.71 -8.95
CA LEU A 5 -23.31 29.37 -8.48
C LEU A 5 -22.00 28.65 -8.13
N SER A 6 -21.81 28.42 -6.83
CA SER A 6 -20.69 27.65 -6.28
C SER A 6 -20.78 26.20 -6.72
N SER A 7 -19.84 25.75 -7.53
CA SER A 7 -19.62 24.35 -7.86
C SER A 7 -18.72 23.72 -6.79
N SER A 8 -19.30 23.17 -5.72
CA SER A 8 -18.57 22.35 -4.75
C SER A 8 -18.26 20.98 -5.35
N SER A 9 -17.10 20.86 -5.98
CA SER A 9 -16.60 19.58 -6.52
C SER A 9 -16.09 18.70 -5.37
N ARG A 10 -16.92 17.78 -4.86
CA ARG A 10 -16.51 16.77 -3.88
C ARG A 10 -15.66 15.69 -4.56
N ILE A 11 -14.46 15.42 -4.03
CA ILE A 11 -13.50 14.48 -4.63
C ILE A 11 -13.67 13.07 -4.05
N LEU A 12 -13.91 12.12 -4.94
CA LEU A 12 -14.22 10.73 -4.61
C LEU A 12 -12.95 9.86 -4.62
N LEU A 13 -12.42 9.53 -3.45
CA LEU A 13 -11.33 8.56 -3.31
C LEU A 13 -11.85 7.12 -3.46
N ARG A 14 -11.95 6.63 -4.70
CA ARG A 14 -12.51 5.30 -4.99
C ARG A 14 -11.49 4.18 -4.74
N THR A 15 -11.84 3.24 -3.86
CA THR A 15 -11.30 1.87 -3.92
C THR A 15 -12.20 1.03 -4.81
N ALA A 16 -11.63 0.33 -5.80
CA ALA A 16 -12.38 -0.59 -6.65
C ALA A 16 -12.96 -1.75 -5.82
N SER A 17 -14.26 -1.67 -5.50
CA SER A 17 -15.06 -2.78 -4.98
C SER A 17 -15.88 -3.39 -6.12
N ARG A 18 -15.88 -4.73 -6.17
CA ARG A 18 -16.51 -5.59 -7.19
C ARG A 18 -17.93 -5.13 -7.58
N VAL A 19 -18.15 -5.03 -8.89
CA VAL A 19 -19.49 -4.98 -9.51
C VAL A 19 -20.05 -6.40 -9.53
N GLY A 20 -21.01 -6.68 -8.65
CA GLY A 20 -21.93 -7.81 -8.77
C GLY A 20 -23.19 -7.34 -9.49
N GLY A 21 -23.54 -7.97 -10.63
CA GLY A 21 -24.79 -7.66 -11.31
C GLY A 21 -25.03 -8.34 -12.66
N ARG A 22 -25.75 -9.48 -12.59
CA ARG A 22 -26.81 -9.94 -13.52
C ARG A 22 -26.47 -10.38 -14.96
N THR A 23 -26.50 -11.70 -15.18
CA THR A 23 -27.25 -12.43 -16.24
C THR A 23 -27.20 -13.92 -15.82
N ALA A 24 -28.23 -14.76 -15.81
CA ALA A 24 -29.39 -14.86 -16.68
C ALA A 24 -30.60 -15.47 -15.94
N LEU A 25 -31.73 -14.78 -16.10
CA LEU A 25 -33.07 -15.35 -16.07
C LEU A 25 -33.25 -16.11 -17.40
N ARG A 26 -33.38 -17.44 -17.39
CA ARG A 26 -34.09 -18.25 -18.40
C ARG A 26 -33.97 -19.74 -18.08
N ALA A 27 -35.00 -20.28 -17.43
CA ALA A 27 -35.58 -21.61 -17.68
C ALA A 27 -36.69 -21.82 -16.65
N PHE A 28 -37.90 -21.36 -16.98
CA PHE A 28 -39.12 -21.73 -16.28
C PHE A 28 -39.79 -22.88 -17.05
N ALA A 29 -40.25 -23.87 -16.29
CA ALA A 29 -41.26 -24.89 -16.62
C ALA A 29 -40.90 -26.05 -17.58
N ALA A 30 -40.78 -27.26 -17.01
CA ALA A 30 -41.68 -28.38 -17.32
C ALA A 30 -41.60 -29.53 -16.30
N ARG A 31 -42.71 -29.74 -15.58
CA ARG A 31 -43.36 -31.01 -15.18
C ARG A 31 -42.66 -32.06 -14.28
N THR A 32 -43.15 -32.07 -13.03
CA THR A 32 -43.82 -33.19 -12.30
C THR A 32 -43.24 -34.61 -12.29
N ALA A 33 -42.99 -35.05 -11.05
CA ALA A 33 -43.18 -36.38 -10.46
C ALA A 33 -42.26 -37.52 -10.90
N THR A 34 -41.40 -37.97 -9.97
CA THR A 34 -41.49 -39.32 -9.39
C THR A 34 -40.51 -39.47 -8.21
N THR A 35 -41.01 -40.13 -7.18
CA THR A 35 -40.35 -40.64 -5.97
C THR A 35 -39.20 -41.59 -6.31
N THR A 36 -38.05 -41.44 -5.64
CA THR A 36 -37.22 -42.52 -5.05
C THR A 36 -35.89 -41.94 -4.56
N SER A 37 -35.57 -42.16 -3.29
CA SER A 37 -34.24 -41.92 -2.73
C SER A 37 -33.24 -42.96 -3.28
N PRO A 38 -32.04 -42.57 -3.73
CA PRO A 38 -30.96 -43.52 -3.90
C PRO A 38 -29.86 -43.34 -2.85
N SER A 39 -29.44 -44.47 -2.32
CA SER A 39 -28.33 -44.77 -1.42
C SER A 39 -26.99 -44.12 -1.84
N PRO A 40 -26.03 -43.94 -0.92
CA PRO A 40 -24.78 -43.24 -1.22
C PRO A 40 -23.95 -44.01 -2.26
N LYS A 41 -23.66 -43.35 -3.39
CA LYS A 41 -22.76 -43.88 -4.41
C LYS A 41 -21.33 -43.81 -3.90
N ILE A 42 -20.69 -44.97 -3.81
CA ILE A 42 -19.25 -45.15 -3.66
C ILE A 42 -18.58 -44.42 -4.84
N LEU A 43 -17.71 -43.46 -4.53
CA LEU A 43 -16.90 -42.74 -5.51
C LEU A 43 -15.85 -43.71 -6.07
N SER A 44 -15.95 -43.99 -7.38
CA SER A 44 -14.92 -44.69 -8.14
C SER A 44 -13.66 -43.82 -8.31
N ASP A 45 -12.50 -44.46 -8.33
CA ASP A 45 -11.13 -43.92 -8.41
C ASP A 45 -10.77 -43.11 -9.69
N THR A 46 -11.69 -42.31 -10.23
CA THR A 46 -11.53 -41.62 -11.52
C THR A 46 -11.66 -40.08 -11.41
N VAL A 47 -11.57 -39.52 -10.20
CA VAL A 47 -11.53 -38.05 -9.99
C VAL A 47 -10.16 -37.56 -9.51
N GLN A 48 -9.23 -38.45 -9.14
CA GLN A 48 -7.87 -38.08 -8.74
C GLN A 48 -6.94 -37.61 -9.87
N SER A 49 -7.37 -37.63 -11.14
CA SER A 49 -6.52 -37.25 -12.29
C SER A 49 -6.66 -35.80 -12.78
N ARG A 50 -7.38 -34.92 -12.06
CA ARG A 50 -7.54 -33.49 -12.47
C ARG A 50 -6.62 -32.49 -11.74
N PHE A 51 -5.59 -32.95 -11.04
CA PHE A 51 -4.62 -32.09 -10.35
C PHE A 51 -3.21 -32.12 -10.96
N ASN A 52 -3.09 -32.36 -12.27
CA ASN A 52 -1.80 -32.37 -12.98
C ASN A 52 -1.75 -31.35 -14.13
N TYR A 53 -2.19 -30.11 -13.87
CA TYR A 53 -1.73 -28.98 -14.68
C TYR A 53 -0.51 -28.39 -13.99
N GLY A 54 0.67 -28.84 -14.41
CA GLY A 54 1.92 -28.16 -14.07
C GLY A 54 1.79 -26.69 -14.45
N GLN A 55 2.01 -25.80 -13.48
CA GLN A 55 2.20 -24.39 -13.79
C GLN A 55 3.53 -24.25 -14.52
N VAL A 56 3.49 -24.24 -15.84
CA VAL A 56 4.64 -23.85 -16.66
C VAL A 56 4.68 -22.32 -16.63
N ALA A 57 5.66 -21.76 -15.94
CA ALA A 57 5.95 -20.34 -16.00
C ALA A 57 6.28 -19.97 -17.46
N PHE A 58 5.50 -19.06 -18.04
CA PHE A 58 5.78 -18.60 -19.40
C PHE A 58 6.98 -17.68 -19.40
N LYS A 59 7.96 -18.01 -20.25
CA LYS A 59 9.17 -17.25 -20.53
C LYS A 59 8.81 -15.82 -20.93
N SER A 60 9.19 -14.84 -20.11
CA SER A 60 9.31 -13.45 -20.58
C SER A 60 10.41 -13.42 -21.63
N THR A 61 10.12 -12.95 -22.84
CA THR A 61 11.02 -12.97 -24.00
C THR A 61 12.18 -11.97 -23.93
N VAL A 62 12.44 -11.37 -22.77
CA VAL A 62 13.55 -10.43 -22.59
C VAL A 62 14.66 -11.13 -21.82
N ALA A 63 15.71 -11.53 -22.54
CA ALA A 63 16.94 -12.04 -21.94
C ALA A 63 17.51 -10.97 -20.97
N HIS A 64 17.83 -11.39 -19.75
CA HIS A 64 18.32 -10.53 -18.67
C HIS A 64 19.81 -10.15 -18.79
N ASP A 65 20.50 -10.58 -19.85
CA ASP A 65 21.97 -10.52 -19.94
C ASP A 65 22.57 -9.12 -20.27
N THR A 66 21.74 -8.09 -20.46
CA THR A 66 22.23 -6.73 -20.78
C THR A 66 21.61 -5.60 -19.94
N MET A 67 20.86 -5.94 -18.88
CA MET A 67 20.35 -4.93 -17.96
C MET A 67 21.42 -4.63 -16.91
N ALA A 68 21.74 -3.34 -16.73
CA ALA A 68 22.39 -2.81 -15.54
C ALA A 68 21.88 -3.52 -14.26
N PRO A 69 22.73 -3.89 -13.30
CA PRO A 69 22.29 -4.46 -12.03
C PRO A 69 21.15 -3.63 -11.46
N ARG A 70 20.10 -4.27 -10.96
CA ARG A 70 18.88 -3.60 -10.46
C ARG A 70 19.14 -2.55 -9.35
N ASP A 71 20.31 -2.66 -8.72
CA ASP A 71 20.82 -1.80 -7.66
C ASP A 71 21.75 -0.66 -8.14
N GLU A 72 22.13 -0.59 -9.42
CA GLU A 72 23.05 0.44 -9.94
C GLU A 72 22.53 1.88 -9.72
N TYR A 73 21.20 2.04 -9.61
CA TYR A 73 20.53 3.32 -9.39
C TYR A 73 19.98 3.49 -7.97
N ASN A 74 20.40 2.67 -7.00
CA ASN A 74 19.90 2.77 -5.64
C ASN A 74 20.89 3.45 -4.70
N VAL A 75 20.51 4.60 -4.16
CA VAL A 75 21.30 5.28 -3.12
C VAL A 75 20.92 4.79 -1.73
N SER A 76 21.67 3.79 -1.27
CA SER A 76 21.54 3.23 0.09
C SER A 76 22.49 3.91 1.05
N SER A 77 22.02 4.21 2.26
CA SER A 77 22.86 4.70 3.35
C SER A 77 22.47 4.01 4.66
N THR A 78 23.46 3.57 5.42
CA THR A 78 23.26 3.09 6.79
C THR A 78 23.88 4.10 7.73
N ILE A 79 23.04 4.71 8.57
CA ILE A 79 23.45 5.73 9.53
C ILE A 79 23.48 5.08 10.90
N THR A 80 24.61 5.16 11.60
CA THR A 80 24.78 4.59 12.94
C THR A 80 25.27 5.66 13.91
N GLY A 81 24.76 5.67 15.13
CA GLY A 81 25.16 6.61 16.17
C GLY A 81 23.98 7.12 16.99
N ALA A 82 24.28 7.82 18.08
CA ALA A 82 23.25 8.42 18.94
C ALA A 82 22.46 9.54 18.22
N ASP A 83 23.05 10.13 17.19
CA ASP A 83 22.47 11.19 16.36
C ASP A 83 21.87 10.67 15.03
N ALA A 84 21.80 9.35 14.84
CA ALA A 84 21.36 8.75 13.57
C ALA A 84 19.94 9.20 13.17
N CYS A 85 19.03 9.31 14.14
CA CYS A 85 17.67 9.82 13.91
C CYS A 85 17.67 11.27 13.41
N ASN A 86 18.56 12.12 13.93
CA ASN A 86 18.69 13.52 13.54
C ASN A 86 19.31 13.68 12.15
N GLN A 87 20.34 12.90 11.83
CA GLN A 87 20.97 12.93 10.50
C GLN A 87 19.98 12.57 9.37
N VAL A 88 19.02 11.67 9.64
CA VAL A 88 17.96 11.31 8.68
C VAL A 88 16.76 12.26 8.75
N GLY A 89 16.59 12.98 9.87
CA GLY A 89 15.49 13.91 10.13
C GLY A 89 14.21 13.23 10.65
N ILE A 90 14.29 12.01 11.17
CA ILE A 90 13.13 11.32 11.79
C ILE A 90 12.94 11.70 13.26
N ASP A 91 13.92 12.37 13.87
CA ASP A 91 13.81 13.04 15.17
C ASP A 91 12.69 14.10 15.20
N SER A 92 12.46 14.78 14.08
CA SER A 92 11.32 15.71 13.89
C SER A 92 9.95 15.02 14.01
N LEU A 93 9.91 13.68 13.89
CA LEU A 93 8.72 12.87 14.12
C LEU A 93 8.56 12.48 15.60
N GLY A 94 9.53 12.80 16.46
CA GLY A 94 9.62 12.32 17.84
C GLY A 94 10.32 10.97 17.99
N ILE A 95 10.83 10.38 16.89
CA ILE A 95 11.59 9.13 16.91
C ILE A 95 13.07 9.46 17.11
N THR A 96 13.62 9.14 18.27
CA THR A 96 14.97 9.55 18.68
C THR A 96 15.84 8.40 19.18
N ASN A 97 15.27 7.24 19.53
CA ASN A 97 16.04 6.14 20.12
C ASN A 97 16.81 5.26 19.12
N PRO A 98 16.27 4.91 17.93
CA PRO A 98 16.99 4.02 17.02
C PRO A 98 18.37 4.55 16.66
N THR A 99 19.39 3.78 17.04
CA THR A 99 20.81 4.11 16.82
C THR A 99 21.31 3.65 15.46
N THR A 100 20.58 2.76 14.79
CA THR A 100 20.88 2.30 13.43
C THR A 100 19.71 2.55 12.49
N ILE A 101 19.89 3.41 11.49
CA ILE A 101 18.88 3.70 10.48
C ILE A 101 19.34 3.17 9.13
N TYR A 102 18.58 2.24 8.57
CA TYR A 102 18.81 1.74 7.22
C TYR A 102 17.95 2.54 6.24
N ARG A 103 18.54 3.53 5.57
CA ARG A 103 17.86 4.41 4.62
C ARG A 103 18.06 3.90 3.19
N ASN A 104 16.96 3.62 2.50
CA ASN A 104 16.94 3.25 1.07
C ASN A 104 17.83 2.03 0.74
N MET A 105 17.78 0.97 1.55
CA MET A 105 18.58 -0.26 1.34
C MET A 105 18.48 -0.82 -0.09
N THR A 106 19.54 -1.48 -0.54
CA THR A 106 19.57 -2.22 -1.81
C THR A 106 18.75 -3.50 -1.73
N TYR A 107 18.40 -4.08 -2.88
CA TYR A 107 17.68 -5.36 -2.91
C TYR A 107 18.49 -6.48 -2.24
N GLN A 108 19.81 -6.48 -2.43
CA GLN A 108 20.69 -7.44 -1.74
C GLN A 108 20.66 -7.26 -0.21
N GLN A 109 20.76 -6.02 0.28
CA GLN A 109 20.68 -5.74 1.72
C GLN A 109 19.32 -6.14 2.30
N PHE A 110 18.21 -5.87 1.58
CA PHE A 110 16.89 -6.36 1.98
C PHE A 110 16.88 -7.88 2.09
N PHE A 111 17.34 -8.60 1.07
CA PHE A 111 17.34 -10.07 1.08
C PHE A 111 18.13 -10.65 2.26
N GLU A 112 19.30 -10.08 2.58
CA GLU A 112 20.13 -10.47 3.72
C GLU A 112 19.41 -10.23 5.05
N HIS A 113 18.79 -9.05 5.22
CA HIS A 113 18.06 -8.70 6.43
C HIS A 113 16.79 -9.53 6.60
N GLU A 114 15.99 -9.66 5.55
CA GLU A 114 14.74 -10.42 5.54
C GLU A 114 14.99 -11.89 5.90
N THR A 115 16.08 -12.47 5.37
CA THR A 115 16.51 -13.84 5.69
C THR A 115 17.02 -13.95 7.12
N THR A 116 17.89 -13.03 7.56
CA THR A 116 18.50 -13.05 8.90
C THR A 116 17.46 -12.83 10.01
N ASN A 117 16.49 -11.94 9.76
CA ASN A 117 15.40 -11.64 10.70
C ASN A 117 14.28 -12.70 10.65
N ASN A 118 14.35 -13.68 9.74
CA ASN A 118 13.33 -14.71 9.54
C ASN A 118 11.93 -14.10 9.26
N GLU A 119 11.89 -13.07 8.41
CA GLU A 119 10.66 -12.34 8.04
C GLU A 119 9.81 -13.07 6.97
N GLY A 120 10.29 -14.20 6.47
CA GLY A 120 9.68 -14.95 5.39
C GLY A 120 10.52 -16.16 4.97
N LYS A 121 10.32 -16.64 3.74
CA LYS A 121 11.04 -17.79 3.18
C LYS A 121 11.50 -17.49 1.75
N VAL A 122 12.64 -18.04 1.38
CA VAL A 122 13.11 -18.00 -0.01
C VAL A 122 12.43 -19.12 -0.80
N ALA A 123 11.75 -18.75 -1.88
CA ALA A 123 11.27 -19.68 -2.88
C ALA A 123 12.27 -19.72 -4.04
N HIS A 124 12.85 -20.89 -4.28
CA HIS A 124 13.76 -21.12 -5.40
C HIS A 124 12.95 -21.34 -6.68
N ALA A 125 13.23 -20.55 -7.72
CA ALA A 125 12.62 -20.70 -9.04
C ALA A 125 13.69 -20.73 -10.13
N GLU A 126 13.34 -21.29 -11.29
CA GLU A 126 14.25 -21.43 -12.44
C GLU A 126 14.88 -20.10 -12.89
N TYR A 127 14.19 -18.99 -12.68
CA TYR A 127 14.60 -17.64 -13.12
C TYR A 127 15.14 -16.76 -11.99
N GLY A 128 15.41 -17.35 -10.82
CA GLY A 128 15.95 -16.65 -9.66
C GLY A 128 15.13 -16.85 -8.39
N ASP A 129 15.77 -16.60 -7.26
CA ASP A 129 15.16 -16.71 -5.95
C ASP A 129 14.20 -15.56 -5.70
N THR A 130 13.06 -15.87 -5.06
CA THR A 130 12.06 -14.87 -4.67
C THR A 130 11.79 -14.97 -3.18
N PHE A 131 11.92 -13.84 -2.47
CA PHE A 131 11.54 -13.79 -1.06
C PHE A 131 10.01 -13.77 -0.92
N CYS A 132 9.47 -14.67 -0.11
CA CYS A 132 8.05 -14.88 0.10
C CYS A 132 7.70 -14.57 1.56
N VAL A 133 6.75 -13.67 1.77
CA VAL A 133 6.26 -13.27 3.10
C VAL A 133 4.82 -13.76 3.31
N ASP A 134 4.51 -14.17 4.54
CA ASP A 134 3.14 -14.41 4.97
C ASP A 134 2.65 -13.18 5.76
N THR A 135 1.51 -12.63 5.34
CA THR A 135 0.88 -11.44 5.96
C THR A 135 -0.15 -11.84 7.03
N GLY A 136 -0.22 -13.13 7.35
CA GLY A 136 -1.06 -13.70 8.38
C GLY A 136 -2.55 -13.57 8.03
N LYS A 137 -3.34 -13.13 9.01
CA LYS A 137 -4.79 -12.93 8.86
C LYS A 137 -5.15 -11.93 7.75
N PHE A 138 -4.26 -10.96 7.48
CA PHE A 138 -4.51 -9.85 6.57
C PHE A 138 -3.95 -10.10 5.18
N THR A 139 -4.60 -10.99 4.43
CA THR A 139 -4.23 -11.33 3.04
C THR A 139 -4.69 -10.30 1.99
N GLY A 140 -5.31 -9.21 2.44
CA GLY A 140 -5.87 -8.17 1.59
C GLY A 140 -6.06 -6.87 2.37
N ARG A 141 -6.63 -5.88 1.69
CA ARG A 141 -6.93 -4.60 2.33
C ARG A 141 -7.95 -4.74 3.45
N SER A 142 -7.90 -3.80 4.38
CA SER A 142 -8.89 -3.60 5.44
C SER A 142 -9.63 -2.27 5.25
N PRO A 143 -10.54 -2.14 4.26
CA PRO A 143 -11.19 -0.86 3.96
C PRO A 143 -11.96 -0.25 5.14
N LYS A 144 -12.46 -1.09 6.05
CA LYS A 144 -13.20 -0.65 7.25
C LYS A 144 -12.30 -0.07 8.34
N ASP A 145 -11.00 -0.38 8.29
CA ASP A 145 -10.00 0.08 9.26
C ASP A 145 -9.17 1.25 8.71
N LYS A 146 -9.55 1.78 7.54
CA LYS A 146 -8.98 3.00 6.96
C LYS A 146 -9.76 4.23 7.43
N TRP A 147 -9.04 5.18 8.02
CA TRP A 147 -9.58 6.41 8.59
C TRP A 147 -8.85 7.64 8.06
N LEU A 148 -9.58 8.74 7.89
CA LEU A 148 -9.02 10.06 7.59
C LEU A 148 -9.36 10.99 8.75
N VAL A 149 -8.37 11.72 9.25
CA VAL A 149 -8.60 12.74 10.28
C VAL A 149 -9.45 13.85 9.71
N LYS A 150 -10.53 14.18 10.42
CA LYS A 150 -11.41 15.29 10.08
C LYS A 150 -11.07 16.51 10.93
N ASN A 151 -10.26 17.40 10.38
CA ASN A 151 -9.93 18.69 11.00
C ASN A 151 -11.03 19.72 10.68
N ILE A 152 -11.96 19.95 11.61
CA ILE A 152 -13.15 20.78 11.36
C ILE A 152 -12.74 22.17 10.85
N GLY A 153 -13.30 22.55 9.70
CA GLY A 153 -13.05 23.85 9.06
C GLY A 153 -11.78 23.92 8.21
N SER A 154 -10.99 22.85 8.13
CA SER A 154 -9.85 22.78 7.21
C SER A 154 -10.30 22.64 5.75
N GLU A 155 -9.35 22.85 4.82
CA GLU A 155 -9.59 22.59 3.40
C GLU A 155 -9.92 21.11 3.12
N SER A 156 -9.30 20.17 3.87
CA SER A 156 -9.58 18.74 3.68
C SER A 156 -10.98 18.36 4.17
N ASP A 157 -11.47 18.96 5.25
CA ASP A 157 -12.85 18.77 5.73
C ASP A 157 -13.88 19.12 4.65
N GLN A 158 -13.65 20.20 3.91
CA GLN A 158 -14.55 20.65 2.86
C GLN A 158 -14.46 19.82 1.57
N ASN A 159 -13.27 19.34 1.23
CA ASN A 159 -12.99 18.73 -0.08
C ASN A 159 -13.06 17.20 -0.07
N ILE A 160 -12.85 16.55 1.07
CA ILE A 160 -12.96 15.09 1.20
C ILE A 160 -14.42 14.66 1.04
N TRP A 161 -14.65 13.65 0.22
CA TRP A 161 -15.95 13.00 0.13
C TRP A 161 -16.15 12.00 1.27
N TRP A 162 -16.62 12.50 2.43
CA TRP A 162 -16.91 11.73 3.63
C TRP A 162 -18.00 10.66 3.42
N GLY A 163 -17.82 9.48 4.00
CA GLY A 163 -18.80 8.39 3.98
C GLY A 163 -18.17 7.04 4.32
N ASN A 164 -18.86 5.94 3.98
CA ASN A 164 -18.40 4.58 4.32
C ASN A 164 -17.03 4.20 3.73
N VAL A 165 -16.56 4.90 2.69
CA VAL A 165 -15.24 4.68 2.08
C VAL A 165 -14.17 5.56 2.73
N ASN A 166 -14.50 6.82 3.01
CA ASN A 166 -13.61 7.78 3.68
C ASN A 166 -14.20 8.07 5.06
N GLN A 167 -13.89 7.19 6.00
CA GLN A 167 -14.43 7.26 7.35
C GLN A 167 -13.67 8.32 8.15
N PRO A 168 -14.38 9.24 8.83
CA PRO A 168 -13.73 10.27 9.63
C PRO A 168 -13.27 9.69 10.97
N THR A 169 -12.10 10.12 11.43
CA THR A 169 -11.69 10.06 12.84
C THR A 169 -11.29 11.46 13.32
N THR A 170 -10.95 11.61 14.59
CA THR A 170 -10.64 12.92 15.18
C THR A 170 -9.12 13.16 15.28
N PRO A 171 -8.67 14.43 15.37
CA PRO A 171 -7.27 14.75 15.58
C PRO A 171 -6.71 14.13 16.87
N GLU A 172 -7.53 14.04 17.92
CA GLU A 172 -7.14 13.47 19.21
C GLU A 172 -6.83 11.98 19.09
N VAL A 173 -7.70 11.21 18.41
CA VAL A 173 -7.47 9.78 18.16
C VAL A 173 -6.20 9.57 17.33
N PHE A 174 -5.99 10.40 16.30
CA PHE A 174 -4.75 10.33 15.51
C PHE A 174 -3.53 10.62 16.37
N LYS A 175 -3.58 11.65 17.21
CA LYS A 175 -2.49 11.99 18.13
C LYS A 175 -2.17 10.83 19.08
N GLU A 176 -3.17 10.20 19.69
CA GLU A 176 -2.95 9.04 20.57
C GLU A 176 -2.28 7.88 19.83
N LEU A 177 -2.73 7.56 18.61
CA LEU A 177 -2.11 6.51 17.79
C LEU A 177 -0.69 6.88 17.32
N TYR A 178 -0.47 8.14 16.99
CA TYR A 178 0.83 8.67 16.60
C TYR A 178 1.83 8.59 17.75
N ASP A 179 1.44 9.04 18.93
CA ASP A 179 2.28 8.98 20.13
C ASP A 179 2.63 7.52 20.47
N LYS A 180 1.68 6.57 20.32
CA LYS A 180 1.94 5.13 20.48
C LYS A 180 2.93 4.60 19.45
N ALA A 181 2.81 5.00 18.18
CA ALA A 181 3.72 4.58 17.13
C ALA A 181 5.14 5.09 17.43
N VAL A 182 5.27 6.37 17.75
CA VAL A 182 6.54 6.99 18.12
C VAL A 182 7.15 6.32 19.36
N ALA A 183 6.34 6.07 20.40
CA ALA A 183 6.80 5.37 21.59
C ALA A 183 7.32 3.97 21.25
N HIS A 184 6.62 3.21 20.41
CA HIS A 184 7.07 1.90 19.93
C HIS A 184 8.41 1.98 19.18
N PHE A 185 8.52 2.88 18.20
CA PHE A 185 9.78 3.08 17.48
C PHE A 185 10.92 3.50 18.41
N ASN A 186 10.61 4.23 19.49
CA ASN A 186 11.59 4.58 20.51
C ASN A 186 11.98 3.43 21.45
N THR A 187 11.37 2.24 21.33
CA THR A 187 11.85 1.01 21.98
C THR A 187 12.82 0.21 21.11
N LEU A 188 12.96 0.57 19.82
CA LEU A 188 13.77 -0.16 18.86
C LEU A 188 15.20 0.38 18.82
N ASP A 189 16.17 -0.52 18.61
CA ASP A 189 17.57 -0.15 18.37
C ASP A 189 17.81 0.28 16.91
N LYS A 190 16.96 -0.20 16.00
CA LYS A 190 17.09 0.01 14.55
C LYS A 190 15.74 0.19 13.89
N CYS A 191 15.71 0.93 12.77
CA CYS A 191 14.55 0.97 11.88
C CYS A 191 14.95 1.18 10.41
N TYR A 192 13.99 0.99 9.51
CA TYR A 192 14.16 1.11 8.07
C TYR A 192 13.43 2.35 7.57
N VAL A 193 14.12 3.17 6.78
CA VAL A 193 13.56 4.39 6.19
C VAL A 193 13.62 4.28 4.68
N PHE A 194 12.50 4.56 4.02
CA PHE A 194 12.47 4.78 2.58
C PHE A 194 12.12 6.23 2.32
N ASP A 195 13.00 6.95 1.63
CA ASP A 195 12.72 8.24 1.03
C ASP A 195 12.63 8.08 -0.49
N GLY A 196 11.54 8.53 -1.08
CA GLY A 196 11.38 8.46 -2.53
C GLY A 196 10.22 9.28 -3.02
N PHE A 197 9.71 8.90 -4.18
CA PHE A 197 8.76 9.73 -4.90
C PHE A 197 7.52 8.95 -5.33
N CYS A 198 6.39 9.65 -5.36
CA CYS A 198 5.15 9.19 -5.98
C CYS A 198 4.77 10.12 -7.12
N GLY A 199 4.49 9.54 -8.30
CA GLY A 199 4.27 10.29 -9.54
C GLY A 199 5.56 10.57 -10.31
N ALA A 200 5.58 10.22 -11.59
CA ALA A 200 6.77 10.33 -12.44
C ALA A 200 7.00 11.73 -13.03
N SER A 201 6.01 12.62 -13.01
CA SER A 201 6.14 13.98 -13.56
C SER A 201 6.66 14.93 -12.50
N PRO A 202 7.80 15.63 -12.70
CA PRO A 202 8.36 16.56 -11.70
C PRO A 202 7.37 17.60 -11.19
N SER A 203 6.45 18.07 -12.04
CA SER A 203 5.43 19.07 -11.69
C SER A 203 4.38 18.61 -10.69
N SER A 204 4.15 17.30 -10.58
CA SER A 204 3.10 16.71 -9.75
C SER A 204 3.61 15.60 -8.83
N GLN A 205 4.92 15.35 -8.88
CA GLN A 205 5.63 14.42 -8.03
C GLN A 205 5.51 14.84 -6.56
N ARG A 206 5.39 13.85 -5.68
CA ARG A 206 5.37 14.05 -4.23
C ARG A 206 6.50 13.27 -3.59
N LYS A 207 7.19 13.91 -2.65
CA LYS A 207 8.21 13.28 -1.80
C LYS A 207 7.51 12.51 -0.70
N VAL A 208 7.79 11.22 -0.58
CA VAL A 208 7.20 10.35 0.45
C VAL A 208 8.28 9.73 1.30
N ARG A 209 8.05 9.72 2.61
CA ARG A 209 8.88 9.01 3.58
C ARG A 209 8.09 7.88 4.21
N PHE A 210 8.69 6.71 4.31
CA PHE A 210 8.16 5.60 5.08
C PHE A 210 9.15 5.22 6.17
N VAL A 211 8.64 5.00 7.38
CA VAL A 211 9.41 4.49 8.52
C VAL A 211 8.82 3.14 8.92
N HIS A 212 9.65 2.10 8.89
CA HIS A 212 9.27 0.72 9.11
C HIS A 212 10.12 0.08 10.20
N GLU A 213 9.50 -0.80 10.99
CA GLU A 213 10.18 -1.62 12.00
C GLU A 213 10.82 -2.89 11.41
N MET A 214 10.38 -3.34 10.23
CA MET A 214 10.84 -4.57 9.55
C MET A 214 11.40 -4.28 8.16
N ALA A 215 12.20 -5.20 7.63
CA ALA A 215 12.85 -5.05 6.33
C ALA A 215 11.84 -5.23 5.18
N TRP A 216 10.99 -6.26 5.23
CA TRP A 216 10.09 -6.63 4.13
C TRP A 216 9.06 -5.55 3.74
N PRO A 217 8.43 -4.79 4.66
CA PRO A 217 7.54 -3.71 4.27
C PRO A 217 8.32 -2.57 3.60
N SER A 218 9.56 -2.34 4.04
CA SER A 218 10.46 -1.36 3.43
C SER A 218 10.90 -1.81 2.03
N HIS A 219 11.18 -3.11 1.84
CA HIS A 219 11.42 -3.68 0.51
C HIS A 219 10.17 -3.55 -0.39
N PHE A 220 8.98 -3.77 0.16
CA PHE A 220 7.73 -3.59 -0.58
C PHE A 220 7.59 -2.15 -1.12
N VAL A 221 7.85 -1.12 -0.32
CA VAL A 221 7.78 0.27 -0.81
C VAL A 221 8.90 0.59 -1.80
N THR A 222 10.11 0.04 -1.63
CA THR A 222 11.20 0.17 -2.61
C THR A 222 10.81 -0.38 -3.99
N ASN A 223 10.02 -1.45 -4.04
CA ASN A 223 9.48 -2.00 -5.29
C ASN A 223 8.36 -1.12 -5.88
N MET A 224 7.57 -0.46 -5.04
CA MET A 224 6.33 0.19 -5.44
C MET A 224 6.47 1.69 -5.70
N PHE A 225 7.51 2.35 -5.20
CA PHE A 225 7.68 3.81 -5.35
C PHE A 225 8.92 4.13 -6.18
N ILE A 226 8.97 5.35 -6.71
CA ILE A 226 10.10 5.82 -7.49
C ILE A 226 11.25 6.09 -6.52
N ARG A 227 12.38 5.42 -6.77
CA ARG A 227 13.59 5.56 -5.97
C ARG A 227 14.36 6.83 -6.37
N PRO A 228 15.07 7.46 -5.43
CA PRO A 228 16.08 8.44 -5.77
C PRO A 228 17.20 7.79 -6.59
N GLU A 229 17.67 8.50 -7.61
CA GLU A 229 18.71 8.06 -8.54
C GLU A 229 20.12 8.43 -8.04
N ASN A 230 20.23 9.45 -7.18
CA ASN A 230 21.51 9.95 -6.66
C ASN A 230 21.34 10.56 -5.25
N TYR A 231 22.47 10.78 -4.57
CA TYR A 231 22.48 11.27 -3.19
C TYR A 231 21.99 12.72 -3.09
N GLU A 232 22.17 13.53 -4.14
CA GLU A 232 21.68 14.92 -4.18
C GLU A 232 20.16 15.00 -4.04
N GLN A 233 19.43 14.00 -4.56
CA GLN A 233 17.97 13.91 -4.37
C GLN A 233 17.58 13.59 -2.92
N LEU A 234 18.51 13.06 -2.11
CA LEU A 234 18.31 12.75 -0.69
C LEU A 234 18.84 13.84 0.25
N ASP A 235 19.66 14.76 -0.24
CA ASP A 235 20.16 15.90 0.53
C ASP A 235 19.01 16.81 0.96
N ASN A 236 18.93 17.11 2.26
CA ASN A 236 17.85 17.91 2.85
C ASN A 236 16.43 17.42 2.45
N PHE A 237 16.26 16.09 2.29
CA PHE A 237 14.99 15.50 1.87
C PHE A 237 13.87 15.83 2.87
N THR A 238 12.95 16.70 2.43
CA THR A 238 11.77 17.08 3.20
C THR A 238 10.55 16.39 2.59
N PRO A 239 9.94 15.40 3.27
CA PRO A 239 8.80 14.67 2.71
C PRO A 239 7.54 15.55 2.64
N ASP A 240 6.79 15.44 1.56
CA ASP A 240 5.42 15.98 1.46
C ASP A 240 4.45 15.16 2.31
N PHE A 241 4.78 13.89 2.57
CA PHE A 241 3.98 13.01 3.41
C PHE A 241 4.83 11.90 4.03
N THR A 242 4.58 11.60 5.31
CA THR A 242 5.29 10.55 6.04
C THR A 242 4.33 9.45 6.50
N VAL A 243 4.70 8.19 6.33
CA VAL A 243 3.96 7.03 6.85
C VAL A 243 4.82 6.32 7.88
N ILE A 244 4.32 6.21 9.11
CA ILE A 244 4.94 5.44 10.19
C ILE A 244 4.18 4.11 10.28
N ASN A 245 4.86 3.02 9.95
CA ASN A 245 4.26 1.70 9.86
C ASN A 245 4.76 0.82 11.02
N ALA A 246 3.93 0.73 12.06
CA ALA A 246 4.11 -0.10 13.25
C ALA A 246 3.16 -1.31 13.16
N CYS A 247 3.21 -2.04 12.05
CA CYS A 247 2.31 -3.16 11.74
C CYS A 247 2.30 -4.30 12.78
N SER A 248 3.36 -4.46 13.58
CA SER A 248 3.44 -5.41 14.69
C SER A 248 2.58 -5.01 15.88
N GLN A 249 2.31 -3.71 16.03
CA GLN A 249 1.51 -3.15 17.13
C GLN A 249 0.04 -3.16 16.77
N VAL A 250 -0.83 -3.29 17.75
CA VAL A 250 -2.30 -3.18 17.59
C VAL A 250 -2.84 -2.03 18.44
N ASN A 251 -4.00 -1.50 18.09
CA ASN A 251 -4.69 -0.52 18.93
C ASN A 251 -5.66 -1.22 19.88
N GLU A 252 -5.21 -1.53 21.09
CA GLU A 252 -6.05 -2.18 22.12
C GLU A 252 -7.25 -1.31 22.54
N GLU A 253 -7.14 0.01 22.42
CA GLU A 253 -8.18 0.97 22.81
C GLU A 253 -9.12 1.34 21.65
N TRP A 254 -9.25 0.48 20.64
CA TRP A 254 -10.03 0.77 19.44
C TRP A 254 -11.51 1.05 19.72
N GLU A 255 -12.11 0.41 20.74
CA GLU A 255 -13.49 0.66 21.15
C GLU A 255 -13.65 2.08 21.72
N LYS A 256 -12.71 2.51 22.58
CA LYS A 256 -12.65 3.88 23.12
C LYS A 256 -12.49 4.90 21.99
N HIS A 257 -11.68 4.58 20.99
CA HIS A 257 -11.47 5.43 19.82
C HIS A 257 -12.61 5.37 18.80
N ASN A 258 -13.65 4.55 19.04
CA ASN A 258 -14.76 4.31 18.11
C ASN A 258 -14.28 3.89 16.71
N LEU A 259 -13.23 3.08 16.65
CA LEU A 259 -12.73 2.48 15.41
C LEU A 259 -13.43 1.13 15.15
N ASN A 260 -13.13 0.50 14.03
CA ASN A 260 -13.80 -0.74 13.61
C ASN A 260 -13.17 -2.00 14.24
N SER A 261 -11.86 -1.98 14.49
CA SER A 261 -11.12 -3.09 15.09
C SER A 261 -9.79 -2.61 15.69
N ASP A 262 -9.01 -3.55 16.22
CA ASP A 262 -7.65 -3.37 16.72
C ASP A 262 -6.63 -2.98 15.61
N VAL A 263 -7.02 -3.06 14.33
CA VAL A 263 -6.29 -2.52 13.19
C VAL A 263 -6.64 -1.05 12.98
N ALA A 264 -5.63 -0.23 12.71
CA ALA A 264 -5.84 1.18 12.39
C ALA A 264 -4.90 1.64 11.27
N VAL A 265 -5.47 2.13 10.18
CA VAL A 265 -4.75 2.79 9.08
C VAL A 265 -5.26 4.22 8.99
N VAL A 266 -4.58 5.15 9.65
CA VAL A 266 -5.09 6.51 9.87
C VAL A 266 -4.21 7.54 9.17
N PHE A 267 -4.81 8.41 8.37
CA PHE A 267 -4.12 9.48 7.66
C PHE A 267 -4.59 10.86 8.14
N ASN A 268 -3.63 11.74 8.42
CA ASN A 268 -3.86 13.15 8.72
C ASN A 268 -3.24 14.00 7.61
N ILE A 269 -4.07 14.67 6.82
CA ILE A 269 -3.63 15.43 5.64
C ILE A 269 -2.95 16.74 6.08
N GLU A 270 -3.49 17.38 7.11
CA GLU A 270 -3.00 18.63 7.67
C GLU A 270 -1.62 18.47 8.29
N GLU A 271 -1.41 17.40 9.05
CA GLU A 271 -0.10 17.08 9.63
C GLU A 271 0.82 16.34 8.65
N ARG A 272 0.32 15.97 7.46
CA ARG A 272 1.05 15.24 6.41
C ARG A 272 1.66 13.92 6.89
N LYS A 273 0.92 13.22 7.74
CA LYS A 273 1.37 12.00 8.41
C LYS A 273 0.32 10.91 8.37
N ALA A 274 0.76 9.66 8.37
CA ALA A 274 -0.11 8.51 8.59
C ALA A 274 0.55 7.50 9.52
N VAL A 275 -0.30 6.72 10.18
CA VAL A 275 0.11 5.61 11.04
C VAL A 275 -0.62 4.34 10.64
N ILE A 276 0.10 3.22 10.68
CA ILE A 276 -0.41 1.88 10.37
C ILE A 276 -0.14 0.96 11.55
N PHE A 277 -1.20 0.32 12.04
CA PHE A 277 -1.21 -0.63 13.14
C PHE A 277 -1.96 -1.90 12.74
N GLY A 278 -1.48 -3.05 13.19
CA GLY A 278 -2.18 -4.33 13.26
C GLY A 278 -2.30 -5.08 11.93
N THR A 279 -1.97 -4.45 10.81
CA THR A 279 -2.03 -5.06 9.48
C THR A 279 -0.64 -5.18 8.86
N TRP A 280 -0.31 -6.41 8.47
CA TRP A 280 0.92 -6.76 7.77
C TRP A 280 0.69 -6.72 6.25
N TYR A 281 -0.44 -6.21 5.77
CA TYR A 281 -0.71 -6.14 4.35
C TYR A 281 0.03 -4.96 3.71
N GLY A 282 1.15 -5.23 3.01
CA GLY A 282 1.98 -4.20 2.40
C GLY A 282 1.23 -3.25 1.45
N GLY A 283 0.12 -3.71 0.86
CA GLY A 283 -0.71 -2.90 -0.03
C GLY A 283 -1.33 -1.66 0.63
N GLU A 284 -1.41 -1.57 1.97
CA GLU A 284 -1.88 -0.36 2.65
C GLU A 284 -0.91 0.82 2.45
N ASN A 285 0.41 0.59 2.44
CA ASN A 285 1.42 1.63 2.15
C ASN A 285 1.19 2.27 0.77
N LYS A 286 1.01 1.42 -0.26
CA LYS A 286 0.77 1.86 -1.64
C LYS A 286 -0.59 2.55 -1.80
N LYS A 287 -1.65 1.93 -1.29
CA LYS A 287 -3.03 2.42 -1.50
C LYS A 287 -3.35 3.64 -0.64
N GLY A 288 -2.66 3.81 0.49
CA GLY A 288 -2.65 5.04 1.29
C GLY A 288 -2.19 6.24 0.48
N ILE A 289 -0.93 6.22 0.01
CA ILE A 289 -0.39 7.31 -0.83
C ILE A 289 -1.19 7.48 -2.12
N PHE A 290 -1.62 6.39 -2.77
CA PHE A 290 -2.49 6.49 -3.95
C PHE A 290 -3.78 7.28 -3.67
N SER A 291 -4.36 7.11 -2.47
CA SER A 291 -5.54 7.88 -2.07
C SER A 291 -5.22 9.36 -1.94
N LEU A 292 -4.06 9.71 -1.37
CA LEU A 292 -3.63 11.11 -1.26
C LEU A 292 -3.34 11.75 -2.62
N MET A 293 -2.75 11.02 -3.57
CA MET A 293 -2.56 11.51 -4.93
C MET A 293 -3.90 11.82 -5.63
N ASN A 294 -4.92 10.99 -5.40
CA ASN A 294 -6.27 11.25 -5.91
C ASN A 294 -6.95 12.46 -5.23
N TYR A 295 -6.44 12.92 -4.08
CA TYR A 295 -6.88 14.15 -3.43
C TYR A 295 -6.09 15.37 -3.95
N TRP A 296 -4.76 15.29 -4.01
CA TRP A 296 -3.92 16.44 -4.39
C TRP A 296 -3.95 16.77 -5.88
N LEU A 297 -3.94 15.79 -6.79
CA LEU A 297 -3.82 16.06 -8.22
C LEU A 297 -5.03 16.83 -8.80
N PRO A 298 -6.28 16.56 -8.39
CA PRO A 298 -7.42 17.38 -8.82
C PRO A 298 -7.43 18.79 -8.23
N MET A 299 -6.74 19.03 -7.11
CA MET A 299 -6.68 20.32 -6.44
C MET A 299 -5.60 21.27 -7.01
N GLN A 300 -4.71 20.78 -7.86
CA GLN A 300 -3.73 21.63 -8.54
C GLN A 300 -4.39 22.46 -9.65
N ASP A 301 -3.81 23.61 -9.97
CA ASP A 301 -4.25 24.48 -11.07
C ASP A 301 -3.15 24.61 -12.15
N PRO A 302 -3.35 24.12 -13.39
CA PRO A 302 -4.51 23.36 -13.84
C PRO A 302 -4.54 21.93 -13.24
N PRO A 303 -5.72 21.30 -13.11
CA PRO A 303 -5.84 19.95 -12.57
C PRO A 303 -4.99 18.94 -13.35
N GLN A 304 -4.12 18.22 -12.64
CA GLN A 304 -3.18 17.27 -13.25
C GLN A 304 -3.81 15.88 -13.53
N VAL A 305 -5.15 15.80 -13.49
CA VAL A 305 -5.93 14.57 -13.72
C VAL A 305 -5.93 14.15 -15.20
N SER A 306 -5.65 15.10 -16.10
CA SER A 306 -5.85 14.93 -17.54
C SER A 306 -5.00 13.84 -18.21
N ARG A 307 -3.93 13.34 -17.57
CA ARG A 307 -3.12 12.21 -18.09
C ARG A 307 -3.37 10.87 -17.40
N LEU A 308 -4.19 10.83 -16.35
CA LEU A 308 -4.52 9.59 -15.65
C LEU A 308 -5.44 8.66 -16.46
N PHE A 309 -6.20 9.21 -17.42
CA PHE A 309 -7.23 8.45 -18.15
C PHE A 309 -7.31 8.73 -19.67
N LYS A 310 -6.50 9.62 -20.26
CA LYS A 310 -6.69 10.06 -21.66
C LYS A 310 -6.17 9.11 -22.75
N ASN A 311 -5.46 8.03 -22.41
CA ASN A 311 -4.84 7.13 -23.41
C ASN A 311 -5.31 5.67 -23.33
N GLU A 312 -6.57 5.41 -22.99
CA GLU A 312 -7.12 4.06 -23.19
C GLU A 312 -8.49 4.12 -23.87
N THR A 313 -8.48 3.97 -25.20
CA THR A 313 -9.55 3.26 -25.89
C THR A 313 -9.52 1.83 -25.37
N VAL A 314 -10.18 1.56 -24.24
CA VAL A 314 -10.34 0.19 -23.73
C VAL A 314 -11.32 -0.52 -24.65
N THR A 315 -10.81 -1.07 -25.75
CA THR A 315 -11.47 -2.21 -26.40
C THR A 315 -11.42 -3.34 -25.38
N LEU A 316 -12.57 -3.62 -24.74
CA LEU A 316 -12.78 -4.78 -23.89
C LEU A 316 -12.66 -6.06 -24.74
N GLN A 317 -11.43 -6.45 -25.06
CA GLN A 317 -11.16 -7.76 -25.60
C GLN A 317 -10.85 -8.67 -24.42
N ARG A 318 -11.82 -9.54 -24.16
CA ARG A 318 -11.84 -10.53 -23.08
C ARG A 318 -10.74 -11.56 -23.34
N CYS A 319 -9.53 -11.30 -22.87
CA CYS A 319 -8.41 -12.23 -22.94
C CYS A 319 -8.17 -12.87 -21.57
N ARG A 320 -8.17 -14.20 -21.54
CA ARG A 320 -7.78 -15.01 -20.36
C ARG A 320 -6.26 -14.93 -20.22
N GLY A 321 -5.77 -14.74 -18.99
CA GLY A 321 -4.36 -14.90 -18.62
C GLY A 321 -3.54 -13.61 -18.66
N HIS A 322 -2.88 -13.32 -17.54
CA HIS A 322 -1.71 -12.45 -17.32
C HIS A 322 -1.60 -11.15 -18.15
N ASP A 323 -1.76 -9.99 -17.50
CA ASP A 323 -0.65 -9.02 -17.38
C ASP A 323 -0.93 -7.80 -16.50
N VAL A 324 0.18 -7.22 -16.06
CA VAL A 324 0.44 -6.23 -15.01
C VAL A 324 -0.06 -4.82 -15.37
N ILE A 325 -1.06 -4.32 -14.65
CA ILE A 325 -1.42 -2.89 -14.61
C ILE A 325 -0.64 -2.24 -13.48
N ASN A 326 0.59 -1.80 -13.73
CA ASN A 326 1.40 -1.11 -12.71
C ASN A 326 2.21 0.09 -13.24
N LYS A 327 1.84 0.73 -14.36
CA LYS A 327 2.85 1.46 -15.16
C LYS A 327 2.85 2.99 -15.21
N ARG A 328 2.06 3.76 -14.44
CA ARG A 328 2.15 5.25 -14.53
C ARG A 328 1.99 6.07 -13.25
N LEU A 329 1.81 5.46 -12.09
CA LEU A 329 1.70 6.18 -10.80
C LEU A 329 2.78 5.79 -9.80
N PHE A 330 3.43 4.67 -10.06
CA PHE A 330 4.32 3.91 -9.21
C PHE A 330 5.40 3.36 -10.12
#